data_AF-G9XBC0-F1
#
_entry.id   AF-G9XBC0-F1
#
_cell.length_a   1.000
_cell.length_b   1.000
_cell.length_c   1.000
_cell.angle_alpha   90.00
_cell.angle_beta   90.00
_cell.angle_gamma   90.00
#
_symmetry.space_group_name_H-M   'P 1'
#
loop_
_entity.id
_entity.type
_entity.pdbx_description
1 polymer ?
#
loop_
_entity_poly.entity_id
_entity_poly.type
_entity_poly.pdbx_seq_one_letter_code
_entity_poly.pdbx_strand_id
1 'polypeptide(L)'
;MKVLLRFNKEDNKFVDMQNVTQEYIYKYQDVEELEEKDGYYTSLEYDEKTKKAIMKYVEIQKTKEQLLEEEIEKIKRAIADGNPDLSELDTLRANSNRKKTDSIPNLSELDNL
;
A
#
# COMPACT_ATOMS: atom_id res chain seq x y z
N MET A 1 -32.67 -17.84 5.21
CA MET A 1 -31.22 -17.67 5.02
C MET A 1 -30.51 -18.33 6.18
N LYS A 2 -29.51 -19.17 5.92
CA LYS A 2 -28.69 -19.80 6.97
C LYS A 2 -27.25 -19.32 6.78
N VAL A 3 -26.55 -19.07 7.89
CA VAL A 3 -25.15 -18.66 7.91
C VAL A 3 -24.36 -19.58 8.84
N LEU A 4 -23.15 -19.93 8.44
CA LEU A 4 -22.16 -20.57 9.30
C LEU A 4 -21.34 -19.45 9.94
N LEU A 5 -21.41 -19.36 11.27
CA LEU A 5 -20.54 -18.51 12.07
C LEU A 5 -19.45 -19.42 12.66
N ARG A 6 -18.19 -19.08 12.42
CA ARG A 6 -17.06 -19.81 13.01
C ARG A 6 -16.48 -19.01 14.17
N PHE A 7 -16.31 -19.68 15.29
CA PHE A 7 -15.67 -19.16 16.49
C PHE A 7 -14.46 -20.02 16.81
N ASN A 8 -13.39 -19.41 17.33
CA ASN A 8 -12.25 -20.15 17.83
C ASN A 8 -12.70 -20.96 19.05
N LYS A 9 -12.35 -22.24 19.08
CA LYS A 9 -12.76 -23.16 20.15
C LYS A 9 -12.17 -22.80 21.51
N GLU A 10 -10.99 -22.20 21.55
CA GLU A 10 -10.23 -21.95 22.78
C GLU A 10 -10.71 -20.69 23.52
N ASP A 11 -10.94 -19.60 22.78
CA ASP A 11 -11.27 -18.29 23.37
C ASP A 11 -12.65 -17.75 22.94
N ASN A 12 -13.41 -18.52 22.16
CA ASN A 12 -14.74 -18.19 21.64
C ASN A 12 -14.78 -16.86 20.84
N LYS A 13 -13.64 -16.41 20.30
CA LYS A 13 -13.61 -15.22 19.44
C LYS A 13 -14.15 -15.54 18.06
N PHE A 14 -14.86 -14.56 17.49
CA PHE A 14 -15.35 -14.63 16.12
C PHE A 14 -14.18 -14.74 15.13
N VAL A 15 -14.28 -15.68 14.21
CA VAL A 15 -13.30 -15.90 13.13
C VAL A 15 -13.84 -15.34 11.83
N ASP A 16 -14.95 -15.89 11.34
CA ASP A 16 -15.62 -15.42 10.13
C ASP A 16 -17.08 -15.92 10.02
N MET A 17 -17.74 -15.50 8.94
CA MET A 17 -19.10 -15.89 8.58
C MET A 17 -19.20 -16.28 7.11
N GLN A 18 -19.93 -17.35 6.81
CA GLN A 18 -20.21 -17.78 5.43
C GLN A 18 -21.70 -18.05 5.23
N ASN A 19 -22.22 -17.72 4.05
CA ASN A 19 -23.58 -18.07 3.66
C ASN A 19 -23.64 -19.56 3.31
N VAL A 20 -24.57 -20.31 3.91
CA VAL A 20 -24.69 -21.76 3.72
C VAL A 20 -25.97 -22.12 2.97
N THR A 21 -26.09 -21.59 1.75
CA THR A 21 -27.16 -22.01 0.83
C THR A 21 -26.87 -23.37 0.19
N GLN A 22 -25.63 -23.86 0.25
CA GLN A 22 -25.15 -25.11 -0.34
C GLN A 22 -24.36 -25.94 0.68
N GLU A 23 -24.25 -27.25 0.43
CA GLU A 23 -23.42 -28.15 1.22
C GLU A 23 -21.94 -28.01 0.81
N TYR A 24 -21.08 -27.72 1.78
CA TYR A 24 -19.64 -27.55 1.58
C TYR A 24 -18.88 -28.74 2.16
N ILE A 25 -17.77 -29.11 1.51
CA ILE A 25 -16.82 -30.11 2.01
C ILE A 25 -15.63 -29.37 2.61
N TYR A 26 -15.26 -29.73 3.84
CA TYR A 26 -14.10 -29.20 4.52
C TYR A 26 -12.85 -29.99 4.12
N LYS A 27 -11.81 -29.25 3.72
CA LYS A 27 -10.48 -29.81 3.48
C LYS A 27 -9.50 -29.12 4.42
N TYR A 28 -8.69 -29.93 5.08
CA TYR A 28 -7.57 -29.46 5.88
C TYR A 28 -6.31 -29.63 5.05
N GLN A 29 -5.45 -28.63 5.09
CA GLN A 29 -4.18 -28.65 4.41
C GLN A 29 -3.16 -27.99 5.32
N ASP A 30 -2.03 -28.66 5.49
CA ASP A 30 -0.86 -28.05 6.11
C ASP A 30 -0.24 -27.06 5.12
N VAL A 31 -0.01 -25.85 5.60
CA VAL A 31 0.62 -24.78 4.84
C VAL A 31 1.94 -24.48 5.52
N GLU A 32 3.00 -24.39 4.72
CA GLU A 32 4.29 -23.95 5.20
C GLU A 32 4.22 -22.46 5.53
N GLU A 33 4.47 -22.12 6.80
CA GLU A 33 4.53 -20.74 7.24
C GLU A 33 5.81 -20.09 6.69
N LEU A 34 5.66 -18.91 6.12
CA LEU A 34 6.80 -18.09 5.72
C LEU A 34 7.27 -17.27 6.91
N GLU A 35 8.59 -17.22 7.12
CA GLU A 35 9.20 -16.36 8.13
C GLU A 35 8.87 -14.89 7.91
N GLU A 36 8.93 -14.10 8.97
CA GLU A 36 8.77 -12.65 8.86
C GLU A 36 9.90 -12.05 8.01
N LYS A 37 9.53 -11.14 7.12
CA LYS A 37 10.48 -10.45 6.23
C LYS A 37 10.18 -8.95 6.23
N ASP A 38 11.19 -8.15 6.59
CA ASP A 38 11.08 -6.69 6.64
C ASP A 38 10.57 -6.11 5.31
N GLY A 39 9.57 -5.23 5.41
CA GLY A 39 8.93 -4.60 4.26
C GLY A 39 7.90 -5.48 3.54
N TYR A 40 7.60 -6.68 4.05
CA TYR A 40 6.58 -7.57 3.49
C TYR A 40 5.61 -8.04 4.58
N TYR A 41 4.36 -8.27 4.21
CA TYR A 41 3.42 -9.06 5.00
C TYR A 41 3.13 -10.38 4.30
N THR A 42 2.77 -11.42 5.06
CA THR A 42 2.40 -12.71 4.49
C THR A 42 0.89 -12.75 4.21
N SER A 43 0.50 -13.29 3.06
CA SER A 43 -0.89 -13.49 2.65
C SER A 43 -1.11 -14.96 2.31
N LEU A 44 -2.19 -15.55 2.82
CA LEU A 44 -2.59 -16.91 2.50
C LEU A 44 -3.60 -16.89 1.36
N GLU A 45 -3.26 -17.51 0.23
CA GLU A 45 -4.10 -17.54 -0.96
C GLU A 45 -4.36 -18.97 -1.42
N TYR A 46 -5.54 -19.22 -2.00
CA TYR A 46 -5.82 -20.49 -2.67
C TYR A 46 -5.39 -20.42 -4.13
N ASP A 47 -4.41 -21.24 -4.51
CA ASP A 47 -4.00 -21.39 -5.90
C ASP A 47 -4.90 -22.41 -6.60
N GLU A 48 -5.76 -21.92 -7.49
CA GLU A 48 -6.68 -22.73 -8.28
C GLU A 48 -5.99 -23.69 -9.25
N LYS A 49 -4.73 -23.45 -9.65
CA LYS A 49 -4.00 -24.33 -10.57
C LYS A 49 -3.43 -25.54 -9.85
N THR A 50 -2.82 -25.31 -8.69
CA THR A 50 -2.22 -26.37 -7.86
C THR A 50 -3.19 -26.97 -6.86
N LYS A 51 -4.39 -26.37 -6.72
CA LYS A 51 -5.46 -26.73 -5.78
C LYS A 51 -5.01 -26.73 -4.33
N LYS A 52 -4.07 -25.85 -3.99
CA LYS A 52 -3.43 -25.75 -2.68
C LYS A 52 -3.50 -24.33 -2.13
N ALA A 53 -3.64 -24.20 -0.82
CA ALA A 53 -3.35 -22.97 -0.11
C ALA A 53 -1.82 -22.75 -0.09
N ILE A 54 -1.39 -21.53 -0.43
CA ILE A 54 0.01 -21.13 -0.51
C ILE A 54 0.15 -19.78 0.19
N MET A 55 1.15 -19.66 1.06
CA MET A 55 1.52 -18.39 1.67
C MET A 55 2.47 -17.62 0.75
N LYS A 56 2.26 -16.31 0.60
CA LYS A 56 3.08 -15.44 -0.26
C LYS A 56 3.50 -14.18 0.48
N TYR A 57 4.67 -13.64 0.14
CA TYR A 57 5.08 -12.30 0.55
C TYR A 57 4.39 -11.25 -0.31
N VAL A 58 3.77 -10.28 0.34
CA VAL A 58 3.20 -9.09 -0.29
C VAL A 58 3.94 -7.86 0.23
N GLU A 59 4.47 -7.06 -0.67
CA GLU A 59 5.26 -5.88 -0.32
C GLU A 59 4.38 -4.82 0.34
N ILE A 60 4.83 -4.33 1.50
CA ILE A 60 4.20 -3.21 2.19
C ILE A 60 4.59 -1.96 1.41
N GLN A 61 3.61 -1.33 0.76
CA GLN A 61 3.85 -0.08 0.06
C GLN A 61 4.26 1.00 1.08
N LYS A 62 5.42 1.62 0.84
CA LYS A 62 5.92 2.73 1.64
C LYS A 62 4.92 3.89 1.62
N THR A 63 4.74 4.53 2.76
CA THR A 63 3.92 5.74 2.83
C THR A 63 4.64 6.93 2.17
N LYS A 64 3.89 7.97 1.81
CA LYS A 64 4.49 9.22 1.28
C LYS A 64 5.46 9.87 2.26
N GLU A 65 5.19 9.76 3.56
CA GLU A 65 6.06 10.28 4.62
C GLU A 65 7.38 9.53 4.67
N GLN A 66 7.34 8.18 4.61
CA GLN A 66 8.54 7.35 4.57
C GLN A 66 9.40 7.61 3.33
N LEU A 67 8.77 7.79 2.16
CA LEU A 67 9.48 8.17 0.94
C LEU A 67 10.15 9.55 1.09
N LEU A 68 9.46 10.51 1.70
CA LEU A 68 9.98 11.85 1.93
C LEU A 68 11.17 11.84 2.92
N GLU A 69 11.11 11.02 3.97
CA GLU A 69 12.21 10.87 4.93
C GLU A 69 13.46 10.27 4.27
N GLU A 70 13.32 9.24 3.43
CA GLU A 70 14.43 8.67 2.66
C GLU A 70 15.04 9.70 1.70
N GLU A 71 14.22 10.52 1.05
CA GLU A 71 14.67 11.61 0.17
C GLU A 71 15.50 12.64 0.95
N ILE A 72 15.00 13.08 2.12
CA ILE A 72 15.68 14.02 2.99
C ILE A 72 17.02 13.44 3.46
N GLU A 73 17.07 12.15 3.80
CA GLU A 73 18.29 11.49 4.25
C GLU A 73 19.33 11.39 3.12
N LYS A 74 18.89 11.04 1.90
CA LYS A 74 19.74 11.06 0.69
C LYS A 74 20.34 12.45 0.45
N ILE A 75 19.51 13.49 0.50
CA ILE A 75 19.96 14.87 0.32
C ILE A 75 20.97 15.26 1.42
N LYS A 76 20.71 14.90 2.69
CA LYS A 76 21.65 15.15 3.80
C LYS A 76 22.99 14.47 3.57
N ARG A 77 23.02 13.22 3.10
CA ARG A 77 24.26 12.50 2.76
C ARG A 77 24.98 13.16 1.59
N ALA A 78 24.26 13.49 0.52
CA ALA A 78 24.84 14.15 -0.66
C ALA A 78 25.43 15.54 -0.32
N ILE A 79 24.81 16.28 0.60
CA ILE A 79 25.35 17.52 1.16
C ILE A 79 26.62 17.25 1.98
N ALA A 80 26.63 16.21 2.82
CA ALA A 80 27.79 15.83 3.63
C ALA A 80 28.98 15.38 2.75
N ASP A 81 28.70 14.69 1.65
CA ASP A 81 29.69 14.19 0.69
C ASP A 81 30.13 15.27 -0.33
N GLY A 82 29.58 16.48 -0.25
CA GLY A 82 29.97 17.63 -1.08
C GLY A 82 29.51 17.56 -2.54
N ASN A 83 28.58 16.66 -2.88
CA ASN A 83 28.00 16.55 -4.23
C ASN A 83 26.46 16.42 -4.13
N PRO A 84 25.75 17.50 -3.77
CA PRO A 84 24.30 17.47 -3.68
C PRO A 84 23.69 17.34 -5.08
N ASP A 85 23.18 16.15 -5.42
CA ASP A 85 22.35 15.97 -6.61
C ASP A 85 20.95 16.54 -6.33
N LEU A 86 20.71 17.76 -6.81
CA LEU A 86 19.47 18.52 -6.62
C LEU A 86 18.59 18.53 -7.88
N SER A 87 18.93 17.71 -8.88
CA SER A 87 18.27 17.69 -10.19
C SER A 87 16.76 17.45 -10.11
N GLU A 88 16.29 16.64 -9.15
CA GLU A 88 14.86 16.40 -8.94
C GLU A 88 14.12 17.61 -8.34
N LEU A 89 14.80 18.41 -7.51
CA LEU A 89 14.24 19.64 -6.91
C LEU A 89 13.98 20.72 -7.97
N ASP A 90 14.83 20.79 -8.99
CA ASP A 90 14.65 21.70 -10.13
C ASP A 90 13.42 21.35 -10.97
N THR A 91 13.12 20.05 -11.14
CA THR A 91 11.90 19.62 -11.85
C THR A 91 10.62 19.97 -11.09
N LEU A 92 10.64 19.86 -9.75
CA LEU A 92 9.53 20.27 -8.88
C LEU A 92 9.32 21.79 -8.89
N ARG A 93 10.41 22.58 -8.91
CA ARG A 93 10.37 24.04 -9.03
C ARG A 93 9.80 24.49 -10.39
N ALA A 94 10.20 23.84 -11.48
CA ALA A 94 9.70 24.10 -12.82
C ALA A 94 8.20 23.82 -12.95
N ASN A 95 7.70 22.74 -12.33
CA ASN A 95 6.28 22.39 -12.33
C ASN A 95 5.43 23.29 -11.41
N SER A 96 5.98 23.79 -10.31
CA SER A 96 5.31 24.77 -9.44
C SER A 96 5.09 26.12 -10.13
N ASN A 97 6.06 26.58 -10.94
CA ASN A 97 5.95 27.84 -11.67
C ASN A 97 4.93 27.79 -12.82
N ARG A 98 4.70 26.63 -13.45
CA ARG A 98 3.66 26.46 -14.50
C ARG A 98 2.24 26.57 -13.95
N LYS A 99 1.97 26.13 -12.72
CA LYS A 99 0.62 26.26 -12.14
C LYS A 99 0.22 27.70 -11.80
N LYS A 100 1.19 28.59 -11.55
CA LYS A 100 0.92 30.02 -11.27
C LYS A 100 0.57 30.82 -12.52
N THR A 101 1.08 30.46 -13.70
CA THR A 101 0.83 31.23 -14.92
C THR A 101 -0.53 30.95 -15.55
N ASP A 102 -1.11 29.78 -15.29
CA ASP A 102 -2.37 29.36 -15.92
C ASP A 102 -3.61 29.65 -15.05
N SER A 103 -3.44 30.16 -13.81
CA SER A 103 -4.52 30.27 -12.82
C SER A 103 -4.74 31.68 -12.25
N ILE A 104 -4.00 32.70 -12.70
CA ILE A 104 -4.24 34.09 -12.26
C ILE A 104 -5.03 34.78 -13.38
N PRO A 105 -6.36 34.99 -13.23
CA PRO A 105 -7.09 35.82 -14.18
C PRO A 105 -6.50 37.23 -14.16
N ASN A 106 -6.34 37.80 -15.35
CA ASN A 106 -5.79 39.12 -15.52
C ASN A 106 -6.74 40.13 -14.84
N LEU A 107 -6.26 40.88 -13.85
CA LEU A 107 -7.07 41.84 -13.07
C LEU A 107 -7.70 42.95 -13.94
N SER A 108 -7.30 43.08 -15.21
CA SER A 108 -7.90 43.98 -16.20
C SER A 108 -9.24 43.49 -16.78
N GLU A 109 -9.67 42.25 -16.52
CA GLU A 109 -10.94 41.70 -17.04
C GLU A 109 -12.14 41.91 -16.08
N LEU A 110 -11.91 42.49 -14.89
CA LEU A 110 -12.95 42.70 -13.86
C LEU A 110 -13.60 44.09 -13.88
N ASP A 111 -13.13 45.02 -14.73
CA ASP A 111 -13.65 46.41 -14.79
C ASP A 111 -14.84 46.60 -15.75
N ASN A 112 -15.41 45.52 -16.31
CA ASN A 112 -16.56 45.59 -17.25
C ASN A 112 -17.77 44.72 -16.83
N LEU A 113 -17.99 44.51 -15.53
CA LEU A 113 -19.21 43.86 -15.00
C LEU A 113 -20.05 44.82 -14.17
#